data_AF-A0A352RR81-F1
#
_entry.id   AF-A0A352RR81-F1
#
_cell.length_a   1.000
_cell.length_b   1.000
_cell.length_c   1.000
_cell.angle_alpha   90.00
_cell.angle_beta   90.00
_cell.angle_gamma   90.00
#
_symmetry.space_group_name_H-M   'P 1'
#
loop_
_entity.id
_entity.type
_entity.pdbx_description
1 polymer ?
#
loop_
_entity_poly.entity_id
_entity_poly.type
_entity_poly.pdbx_seq_one_letter_code
_entity_poly.pdbx_strand_id
1 'polypeptide(L)'
;WSGEKPANVKAVIRSESSIAYAIYRTQLFNAKDLRRVRAIQNGYKVRTLSAFLGRPAPAPASPVDWPKPVADATDSLAFFRYLNFMLQFAPTVPSEQDVMARFAKIGVGRGLSFDKNSLSPEIQKAMAAGMADGKSQFVEFKKTQLDTRKLTSGDLFGTREHLKNNYMYRYAAAVLGIFGNSAEEAIYPGYFLDVAGKPLDAAATRYTLHFDKDKLPPANAFWSLTMYDGQSKLLV
;
A
#
# COMPACT_ATOMS: atom_id res chain seq x y z
N TRP A 1 19.15 11.45 -9.21
CA TRP A 1 19.96 12.50 -8.54
C TRP A 1 21.27 11.90 -8.08
N SER A 2 22.42 12.47 -8.42
CA SER A 2 23.75 11.97 -8.04
C SER A 2 24.56 13.00 -7.25
N GLY A 3 23.92 14.07 -6.77
CA GLY A 3 24.59 15.10 -5.98
C GLY A 3 24.97 14.60 -4.58
N GLU A 4 25.83 15.39 -3.93
CA GLU A 4 26.26 15.17 -2.55
C GLU A 4 25.17 15.55 -1.55
N LYS A 5 25.10 14.83 -0.42
CA LYS A 5 24.20 15.16 0.69
C LYS A 5 24.63 16.51 1.32
N PRO A 6 23.75 17.53 1.35
CA PRO A 6 24.08 18.78 2.03
C PRO A 6 24.35 18.56 3.52
N ALA A 7 25.27 19.32 4.11
CA ALA A 7 25.66 19.17 5.52
C ALA A 7 24.49 19.31 6.50
N ASN A 8 23.54 20.19 6.20
CA ASN A 8 22.32 20.43 6.99
C ASN A 8 21.18 19.43 6.72
N VAL A 9 21.44 18.36 5.95
CA VAL A 9 20.49 17.25 5.73
C VAL A 9 20.91 16.05 6.56
N LYS A 10 20.01 15.60 7.44
CA LYS A 10 20.23 14.44 8.32
C LYS A 10 20.46 13.17 7.51
N ALA A 11 19.54 12.85 6.59
CA ALA A 11 19.57 11.63 5.79
C ALA A 11 19.09 11.87 4.36
N VAL A 12 19.59 11.06 3.43
CA VAL A 12 19.10 10.97 2.06
C VAL A 12 18.41 9.63 1.90
N ILE A 13 17.11 9.65 1.61
CA ILE A 13 16.33 8.46 1.31
C ILE A 13 16.18 8.38 -0.21
N ARG A 14 16.56 7.25 -0.80
CA ARG A 14 16.50 7.03 -2.25
C ARG A 14 15.18 6.34 -2.58
N SER A 15 14.31 7.06 -3.29
CA SER A 15 13.10 6.46 -3.87
C SER A 15 13.46 5.69 -5.15
N GLU A 16 12.94 4.48 -5.29
CA GLU A 16 13.04 3.70 -6.53
C GLU A 16 12.06 4.20 -7.61
N SER A 17 11.09 5.04 -7.24
CA SER A 17 10.12 5.69 -8.13
C SER A 17 10.30 7.20 -8.17
N SER A 18 9.77 7.84 -9.21
CA SER A 18 9.72 9.29 -9.36
C SER A 18 8.63 9.96 -8.52
N ILE A 19 7.68 9.16 -8.01
CA ILE A 19 6.62 9.60 -7.10
C ILE A 19 6.88 8.98 -5.74
N ALA A 20 7.18 9.83 -4.76
CA ALA A 20 7.27 9.44 -3.36
C ALA A 20 6.01 9.87 -2.62
N TYR A 21 5.60 9.07 -1.66
CA TYR A 21 4.50 9.36 -0.75
C TYR A 21 5.05 9.42 0.68
N ALA A 22 4.64 10.44 1.44
CA ALA A 22 5.05 10.63 2.82
C ALA A 22 3.81 10.77 3.70
N ILE A 23 3.71 9.93 4.73
CA ILE A 23 2.67 9.99 5.75
C ILE A 23 3.31 10.44 7.06
N TYR A 24 2.68 11.41 7.71
CA TYR A 24 3.05 11.84 9.05
C TYR A 24 1.90 11.49 10.00
N ARG A 25 2.21 10.77 11.08
CA ARG A 25 1.25 10.48 12.16
C ARG A 25 1.78 11.12 13.43
N THR A 26 0.94 11.97 14.04
CA THR A 26 1.24 12.63 15.31
C THR A 26 0.27 12.08 16.34
N GLN A 27 0.79 11.46 17.40
CA GLN A 27 -0.06 10.85 18.43
C GLN A 27 -0.85 11.93 19.19
N LEU A 28 -2.14 11.69 19.37
CA LEU A 28 -3.03 12.45 20.24
C LEU A 28 -3.42 11.57 21.43
N PHE A 29 -2.90 11.87 22.62
CA PHE A 29 -3.21 11.06 23.81
C PHE A 29 -4.64 11.27 24.32
N ASN A 30 -5.11 12.52 24.28
CA ASN A 30 -6.47 12.90 24.66
C ASN A 30 -6.78 14.30 24.10
N ALA A 31 -8.03 14.74 24.23
CA ALA A 31 -8.50 16.02 23.69
C ALA A 31 -7.69 17.26 24.17
N LYS A 32 -7.08 17.21 25.36
CA LYS A 32 -6.30 18.35 25.91
C LYS A 32 -4.98 18.55 25.17
N ASP A 33 -4.44 17.51 24.53
CA ASP A 33 -3.17 17.58 23.77
C ASP A 33 -3.33 18.14 22.36
N LEU A 34 -4.56 18.40 21.91
CA LEU A 34 -4.84 18.82 20.53
C LEU A 34 -4.07 20.08 20.11
N ARG A 35 -3.89 21.05 21.02
CA ARG A 35 -3.08 22.25 20.74
C ARG A 35 -1.62 21.91 20.48
N ARG A 36 -1.04 20.95 21.21
CA ARG A 36 0.34 20.50 21.02
C ARG A 36 0.50 19.73 19.72
N VAL A 37 -0.44 18.84 19.41
CA VAL A 37 -0.46 18.10 18.12
C VAL A 37 -0.46 19.08 16.95
N ARG A 38 -1.34 20.08 16.97
CA ARG A 38 -1.39 21.13 15.93
C ARG A 38 -0.07 21.90 15.82
N ALA A 39 0.57 22.23 16.95
CA ALA A 39 1.86 22.92 16.95
C ALA A 39 2.95 22.06 16.27
N ILE A 40 3.00 20.76 16.55
CA ILE A 40 3.94 19.82 15.89
C ILE A 40 3.65 19.74 14.39
N GLN A 41 2.38 19.55 14.02
CA GLN A 41 1.97 19.43 12.61
C GLN A 41 2.27 20.69 11.79
N ASN A 42 2.13 21.87 12.38
CA ASN A 42 2.50 23.15 11.74
C ASN A 42 4.01 23.27 11.47
N GLY A 43 4.83 22.47 12.17
CA GLY A 43 6.28 22.36 11.97
C GLY A 43 6.69 21.49 10.79
N TYR A 44 5.79 20.64 10.27
CA TYR A 44 6.09 19.84 9.07
C TYR A 44 6.21 20.75 7.84
N LYS A 45 7.30 20.57 7.08
CA LYS A 45 7.57 21.34 5.86
C LYS A 45 8.03 20.40 4.76
N VAL A 46 7.50 20.62 3.56
CA VAL A 46 7.99 20.00 2.33
C VAL A 46 8.57 21.12 1.47
N ARG A 47 9.83 20.97 1.05
CA ARG A 47 10.55 21.95 0.25
C ARG A 47 11.35 21.23 -0.83
N THR A 48 11.45 21.83 -2.00
CA THR A 48 12.42 21.39 -3.01
C THR A 48 13.84 21.61 -2.48
N LEU A 49 14.80 20.83 -2.98
CA LEU A 49 16.20 20.97 -2.57
C LEU A 49 16.76 22.37 -2.91
N SER A 50 16.41 22.92 -4.07
CA SER A 50 16.83 24.28 -4.46
C SER A 50 16.31 25.34 -3.48
N ALA A 51 15.03 25.30 -3.13
CA ALA A 51 14.45 26.21 -2.16
C ALA A 51 15.05 26.02 -0.77
N PHE A 52 15.36 24.79 -0.36
CA PHE A 52 16.01 24.49 0.92
C PHE A 52 17.43 25.06 1.00
N LEU A 53 18.19 24.99 -0.10
CA LEU A 53 19.57 25.49 -0.18
C LEU A 53 19.69 26.97 -0.61
N GLY A 54 18.57 27.65 -0.89
CA GLY A 54 18.60 29.03 -1.40
C GLY A 54 19.22 29.16 -2.79
N ARG A 55 19.09 28.12 -3.62
CA ARG A 55 19.64 28.09 -5.00
C ARG A 55 18.53 28.35 -6.03
N PRO A 56 18.88 28.83 -7.24
CA PRO A 56 17.94 28.91 -8.35
C PRO A 56 17.23 27.57 -8.56
N ALA A 57 15.91 27.61 -8.76
CA ALA A 57 15.14 26.43 -9.09
C ALA A 57 15.52 25.93 -10.50
N PRO A 58 15.66 24.61 -10.70
CA PRO A 58 15.74 24.07 -12.06
C PRO A 58 14.41 24.31 -12.80
N ALA A 59 14.42 24.09 -14.12
CA ALA A 59 13.20 24.08 -14.90
C ALA A 59 12.16 23.12 -14.26
N PRO A 60 10.88 23.52 -14.16
CA PRO A 60 9.84 22.66 -13.63
C PRO A 60 9.70 21.40 -14.50
N ALA A 61 9.34 20.28 -13.87
CA ALA A 61 8.97 19.09 -14.61
C ALA A 61 7.73 19.35 -15.47
N SER A 62 7.63 18.65 -16.60
CA SER A 62 6.43 18.71 -17.43
C SER A 62 5.18 18.30 -16.63
N PRO A 63 4.03 18.97 -16.83
CA PRO A 63 2.78 18.55 -16.23
C PRO A 63 2.48 17.09 -16.56
N VAL A 64 1.97 16.36 -15.56
CA VAL A 64 1.51 14.98 -15.74
C VAL A 64 0.02 15.00 -16.06
N ASP A 65 -0.36 14.41 -17.20
CA ASP A 65 -1.76 14.22 -17.58
C ASP A 65 -2.30 12.94 -16.91
N TRP A 66 -2.99 13.12 -15.78
CA TRP A 66 -3.48 12.01 -14.98
C TRP A 66 -4.74 11.38 -15.58
N PRO A 67 -4.75 10.07 -15.88
CA PRO A 67 -5.95 9.40 -16.36
C PRO A 67 -7.03 9.46 -15.29
N LYS A 68 -8.26 9.81 -15.69
CA LYS A 68 -9.41 9.80 -14.79
C LYS A 68 -9.65 8.39 -14.23
N PRO A 69 -9.82 8.24 -12.91
CA PRO A 69 -10.24 6.97 -12.33
C PRO A 69 -11.57 6.51 -12.91
N VAL A 70 -11.74 5.20 -13.08
CA VAL A 70 -12.99 4.56 -13.50
C VAL A 70 -13.37 3.57 -12.40
N ALA A 71 -14.63 3.57 -11.96
CA ALA A 71 -15.05 2.85 -10.76
C ALA A 71 -14.80 1.34 -10.83
N ASP A 72 -14.88 0.75 -12.03
CA ASP A 72 -14.68 -0.66 -12.35
C ASP A 72 -13.33 -0.94 -13.01
N ALA A 73 -12.38 0.01 -12.94
CA ALA A 73 -11.12 -0.10 -13.65
C ALA A 73 -10.35 -1.37 -13.26
N THR A 74 -10.45 -1.81 -12.00
CA THR A 74 -9.82 -3.03 -11.47
C THR A 74 -10.50 -4.33 -11.90
N ASP A 75 -11.69 -4.25 -12.49
CA ASP A 75 -12.49 -5.38 -12.94
C ASP A 75 -12.49 -5.57 -14.46
N SER A 76 -11.84 -4.67 -15.19
CA SER A 76 -11.76 -4.71 -16.64
C SER A 76 -10.33 -4.56 -17.16
N LEU A 77 -10.11 -4.85 -18.44
CA LEU A 77 -8.81 -4.63 -19.10
C LEU A 77 -8.39 -3.15 -19.11
N ALA A 78 -9.28 -2.21 -18.80
CA ALA A 78 -8.94 -0.80 -18.64
C ALA A 78 -7.89 -0.59 -17.53
N PHE A 79 -7.79 -1.51 -16.56
CA PHE A 79 -6.72 -1.56 -15.56
C PHE A 79 -5.34 -1.39 -16.18
N PHE A 80 -5.05 -2.10 -17.27
CA PHE A 80 -3.71 -2.14 -17.86
C PHE A 80 -3.28 -0.80 -18.47
N ARG A 81 -4.24 0.02 -18.90
CA ARG A 81 -3.97 1.41 -19.31
C ARG A 81 -3.46 2.23 -18.12
N TYR A 82 -4.11 2.11 -16.96
CA TYR A 82 -3.69 2.78 -15.74
C TYR A 82 -2.35 2.24 -15.23
N LEU A 83 -2.14 0.92 -15.29
CA LEU A 83 -0.89 0.28 -14.92
C LEU A 83 0.28 0.80 -15.77
N ASN A 84 0.13 0.83 -17.09
CA ASN A 84 1.17 1.37 -17.99
C ASN A 84 1.50 2.83 -17.70
N PHE A 85 0.47 3.64 -17.43
CA PHE A 85 0.66 5.03 -17.01
C PHE A 85 1.48 5.12 -15.70
N MET A 86 1.12 4.34 -14.67
CA MET A 86 1.85 4.34 -13.40
C MET A 86 3.30 3.83 -13.51
N LEU A 87 3.55 2.85 -14.39
CA LEU A 87 4.90 2.30 -14.65
C LEU A 87 5.86 3.34 -15.26
N GLN A 88 5.37 4.46 -15.80
CA GLN A 88 6.22 5.58 -16.22
C GLN A 88 6.97 6.22 -15.04
N PHE A 89 6.42 6.12 -13.83
CA PHE A 89 7.01 6.66 -12.61
C PHE A 89 7.79 5.60 -11.80
N ALA A 90 7.69 4.33 -12.15
CA ALA A 90 8.35 3.22 -11.48
C ALA A 90 9.21 2.42 -12.48
N PRO A 91 10.50 2.77 -12.65
CA PRO A 91 11.42 2.00 -13.48
C PRO A 91 11.47 0.53 -13.10
N THR A 92 11.64 -0.34 -14.11
CA THR A 92 11.83 -1.77 -13.88
C THR A 92 13.10 -2.00 -13.07
N VAL A 93 12.96 -2.66 -11.91
CA VAL A 93 14.11 -3.07 -11.11
C VAL A 93 14.75 -4.35 -11.66
N PRO A 94 16.02 -4.65 -11.36
CA PRO A 94 16.71 -5.83 -11.88
C PRO A 94 15.95 -7.15 -11.65
N SER A 95 15.36 -7.32 -10.46
CA SER A 95 14.66 -8.56 -10.10
C SER A 95 13.30 -8.74 -10.78
N GLU A 96 12.82 -7.74 -11.52
CA GLU A 96 11.51 -7.78 -12.21
C GLU A 96 11.67 -7.70 -13.75
N GLN A 97 12.90 -7.78 -14.30
CA GLN A 97 13.13 -7.71 -15.75
C GLN A 97 12.37 -8.77 -16.53
N ASP A 98 12.44 -10.04 -16.10
CA ASP A 98 11.80 -11.15 -16.81
C ASP A 98 10.27 -11.06 -16.79
N VAL A 99 9.68 -10.68 -15.65
CA VAL A 99 8.22 -10.51 -15.57
C VAL A 99 7.76 -9.34 -16.44
N MET A 100 8.51 -8.23 -16.46
CA MET A 100 8.20 -7.09 -17.32
C MET A 100 8.37 -7.42 -18.81
N ALA A 101 9.37 -8.23 -19.18
CA ALA A 101 9.53 -8.71 -20.56
C ALA A 101 8.36 -9.61 -20.99
N ARG A 102 7.80 -10.42 -20.08
CA ARG A 102 6.59 -11.21 -20.35
C ARG A 102 5.35 -10.32 -20.50
N PHE A 103 5.19 -9.31 -19.63
CA PHE A 103 4.09 -8.34 -19.71
C PHE A 103 4.12 -7.51 -20.99
N ALA A 104 5.30 -7.16 -21.49
CA ALA A 104 5.45 -6.41 -22.73
C ALA A 104 4.83 -7.14 -23.94
N LYS A 105 4.78 -8.48 -23.95
CA LYS A 105 4.16 -9.29 -25.01
C LYS A 105 2.65 -9.07 -25.17
N ILE A 106 1.99 -8.55 -24.14
CA ILE A 106 0.56 -8.20 -24.13
C ILE A 106 0.32 -6.69 -23.99
N GLY A 107 1.34 -5.89 -24.35
CA GLY A 107 1.23 -4.43 -24.33
C GLY A 107 1.28 -3.80 -22.94
N VAL A 108 1.78 -4.53 -21.92
CA VAL A 108 1.87 -4.03 -20.54
C VAL A 108 3.31 -3.67 -20.19
N GLY A 109 3.57 -2.42 -19.85
CA GLY A 109 4.92 -1.96 -19.56
C GLY A 109 5.11 -0.44 -19.58
N ARG A 110 6.27 -0.02 -19.06
CA ARG A 110 6.70 1.38 -19.10
C ARG A 110 6.81 1.88 -20.54
N GLY A 111 6.18 3.02 -20.82
CA GLY A 111 6.22 3.66 -22.14
C GLY A 111 5.33 3.01 -23.20
N LEU A 112 4.59 1.95 -22.83
CA LEU A 112 3.62 1.32 -23.73
C LEU A 112 2.24 1.94 -23.54
N SER A 113 1.51 2.14 -24.63
CA SER A 113 0.06 2.38 -24.59
C SER A 113 -0.67 1.04 -24.51
N PHE A 114 -1.72 0.96 -23.69
CA PHE A 114 -2.60 -0.20 -23.67
C PHE A 114 -3.91 0.15 -24.38
N ASP A 115 -4.18 -0.53 -25.49
CA ASP A 115 -5.48 -0.54 -26.16
C ASP A 115 -6.00 -1.97 -26.22
N LYS A 116 -7.14 -2.23 -25.57
CA LYS A 116 -7.75 -3.57 -25.61
C LYS A 116 -8.16 -3.96 -27.03
N ASN A 117 -8.53 -2.99 -27.87
CA ASN A 117 -9.05 -3.24 -29.22
C ASN A 117 -7.95 -3.64 -30.20
N SER A 118 -6.68 -3.38 -29.87
CA SER A 118 -5.54 -3.88 -30.65
C SER A 118 -5.16 -5.33 -30.29
N LEU A 119 -5.79 -5.93 -29.28
CA LEU A 119 -5.56 -7.32 -28.87
C LEU A 119 -6.60 -8.23 -29.51
N SER A 120 -6.19 -9.45 -29.88
CA SER A 120 -7.13 -10.46 -30.38
C SER A 120 -8.16 -10.83 -29.30
N PRO A 121 -9.37 -11.28 -29.67
CA PRO A 121 -10.39 -11.72 -28.72
C PRO A 121 -9.89 -12.81 -27.76
N GLU A 122 -9.02 -13.69 -28.24
CA GLU A 122 -8.41 -14.76 -27.45
C GLU A 122 -7.50 -14.20 -26.35
N ILE A 123 -6.67 -13.20 -26.67
CA ILE A 123 -5.79 -12.53 -25.71
C ILE A 123 -6.61 -11.73 -24.70
N GLN A 124 -7.63 -10.99 -25.15
CA GLN A 124 -8.52 -10.27 -24.23
C GLN A 124 -9.18 -11.22 -23.22
N LYS A 125 -9.70 -12.37 -23.70
CA LYS A 125 -10.29 -13.41 -22.86
C LYS A 125 -9.27 -14.01 -21.89
N ALA A 126 -8.06 -14.31 -22.35
CA ALA A 126 -7.00 -14.86 -21.51
C ALA A 126 -6.56 -13.88 -20.42
N MET A 127 -6.45 -12.59 -20.72
CA MET A 127 -6.12 -11.55 -19.74
C MET A 127 -7.24 -11.39 -18.69
N ALA A 128 -8.50 -11.38 -19.12
CA ALA A 128 -9.65 -11.33 -18.20
C ALA A 128 -9.70 -12.57 -17.29
N ALA A 129 -9.42 -13.75 -17.83
CA ALA A 129 -9.30 -14.99 -17.06
C ALA A 129 -8.15 -14.88 -16.03
N GLY A 130 -6.97 -14.40 -16.42
CA GLY A 130 -5.85 -14.20 -15.50
C GLY A 130 -6.16 -13.21 -14.37
N MET A 131 -6.94 -12.16 -14.63
CA MET A 131 -7.44 -11.26 -13.58
C MET A 131 -8.39 -11.97 -12.60
N ALA A 132 -9.27 -12.83 -13.10
CA ALA A 132 -10.17 -13.64 -12.28
C ALA A 132 -9.42 -14.69 -11.44
N ASP A 133 -8.39 -15.31 -12.02
CA ASP A 133 -7.51 -16.25 -11.32
C ASP A 133 -6.79 -15.55 -10.16
N GLY A 134 -6.22 -14.36 -10.39
CA GLY A 134 -5.57 -13.58 -9.35
C GLY A 134 -6.50 -13.26 -8.17
N LYS A 135 -7.75 -12.86 -8.46
CA LYS A 135 -8.77 -12.60 -7.43
C LYS A 135 -9.11 -13.87 -6.65
N SER A 136 -9.29 -14.98 -7.34
CA SER A 136 -9.60 -16.28 -6.72
C SER A 136 -8.46 -16.76 -5.83
N GLN A 137 -7.21 -16.61 -6.29
CA GLN A 137 -6.02 -16.92 -5.49
C GLN A 137 -5.91 -16.04 -4.25
N PHE A 138 -6.26 -14.75 -4.34
CA PHE A 138 -6.30 -13.87 -3.17
C PHE A 138 -7.37 -14.30 -2.15
N VAL A 139 -8.57 -14.66 -2.60
CA VAL A 139 -9.65 -15.16 -1.71
C VAL A 139 -9.17 -16.38 -0.94
N GLU A 140 -8.55 -17.35 -1.62
CA GLU A 140 -8.01 -18.55 -0.98
C GLU A 140 -6.82 -18.25 -0.07
N PHE A 141 -5.90 -17.38 -0.49
CA PHE A 141 -4.77 -16.92 0.32
C PHE A 141 -5.24 -16.25 1.62
N LYS A 142 -6.21 -15.34 1.52
CA LYS A 142 -6.81 -14.67 2.69
C LYS A 142 -7.42 -15.70 3.64
N LYS A 143 -8.25 -16.61 3.12
CA LYS A 143 -8.92 -17.65 3.91
C LYS A 143 -7.92 -18.56 4.63
N THR A 144 -6.87 -18.99 3.95
CA THR A 144 -5.95 -20.03 4.47
C THR A 144 -4.78 -19.49 5.29
N GLN A 145 -4.36 -18.25 5.06
CA GLN A 145 -3.19 -17.65 5.69
C GLN A 145 -3.52 -16.49 6.63
N LEU A 146 -4.45 -15.60 6.24
CA LEU A 146 -4.73 -14.38 7.00
C LEU A 146 -5.85 -14.59 8.02
N ASP A 147 -6.95 -15.20 7.61
CA ASP A 147 -8.09 -15.48 8.49
C ASP A 147 -7.73 -16.53 9.56
N THR A 148 -6.74 -17.39 9.26
CA THR A 148 -6.14 -18.36 10.20
C THR A 148 -4.99 -17.76 11.02
N ARG A 149 -4.64 -16.49 10.81
CA ARG A 149 -3.56 -15.75 11.51
C ARG A 149 -2.17 -16.37 11.37
N LYS A 150 -1.91 -17.15 10.32
CA LYS A 150 -0.56 -17.65 10.00
C LYS A 150 0.36 -16.54 9.52
N LEU A 151 -0.19 -15.53 8.85
CA LEU A 151 0.49 -14.32 8.44
C LEU A 151 -0.21 -13.10 9.03
N THR A 152 0.56 -12.06 9.27
CA THR A 152 0.13 -10.78 9.84
C THR A 152 0.45 -9.64 8.88
N SER A 153 0.02 -8.42 9.20
CA SER A 153 0.41 -7.24 8.42
C SER A 153 1.93 -7.07 8.36
N GLY A 154 2.68 -7.48 9.39
CA GLY A 154 4.14 -7.39 9.42
C GLY A 154 4.82 -8.22 8.33
N ASP A 155 4.18 -9.29 7.88
CA ASP A 155 4.68 -10.14 6.78
C ASP A 155 4.38 -9.50 5.41
N LEU A 156 3.27 -8.76 5.30
CA LEU A 156 2.76 -8.25 4.03
C LEU A 156 3.30 -6.86 3.66
N PHE A 157 3.79 -6.08 4.64
CA PHE A 157 4.34 -4.74 4.45
C PHE A 157 5.83 -4.69 4.77
N GLY A 158 6.59 -3.99 3.93
CA GLY A 158 8.02 -3.77 4.14
C GLY A 158 8.73 -3.32 2.88
N THR A 159 10.06 -3.36 2.92
CA THR A 159 10.90 -3.01 1.77
C THR A 159 10.84 -4.10 0.69
N ARG A 160 11.47 -3.84 -0.46
CA ARG A 160 11.60 -4.84 -1.53
C ARG A 160 12.36 -6.07 -1.05
N GLU A 161 13.40 -5.88 -0.25
CA GLU A 161 14.25 -6.92 0.33
C GLU A 161 13.46 -7.80 1.29
N HIS A 162 12.57 -7.20 2.10
CA HIS A 162 11.67 -7.93 2.98
C HIS A 162 10.69 -8.79 2.18
N LEU A 163 10.03 -8.19 1.17
CA LEU A 163 8.95 -8.84 0.43
C LEU A 163 9.44 -9.82 -0.65
N LYS A 164 10.71 -9.78 -1.06
CA LYS A 164 11.36 -10.73 -1.98
C LYS A 164 10.55 -11.04 -3.25
N ASN A 165 9.95 -10.00 -3.86
CA ASN A 165 9.05 -10.13 -5.01
C ASN A 165 7.84 -11.07 -4.81
N ASN A 166 7.39 -11.26 -3.57
CA ASN A 166 6.14 -11.97 -3.29
C ASN A 166 4.94 -11.11 -3.70
N TYR A 167 4.48 -11.28 -4.93
CA TYR A 167 3.38 -10.50 -5.49
C TYR A 167 2.04 -10.74 -4.78
N MET A 168 1.80 -11.95 -4.25
CA MET A 168 0.57 -12.22 -3.49
C MET A 168 0.55 -11.44 -2.17
N TYR A 169 1.70 -11.31 -1.49
CA TYR A 169 1.78 -10.51 -0.27
C TYR A 169 1.54 -9.03 -0.57
N ARG A 170 2.18 -8.50 -1.63
CA ARG A 170 1.96 -7.12 -2.10
C ARG A 170 0.49 -6.87 -2.49
N TYR A 171 -0.14 -7.83 -3.19
CA TYR A 171 -1.54 -7.74 -3.58
C TYR A 171 -2.46 -7.76 -2.37
N ALA A 172 -2.26 -8.70 -1.44
CA ALA A 172 -3.07 -8.79 -0.23
C ALA A 172 -2.95 -7.54 0.65
N ALA A 173 -1.73 -7.02 0.84
CA ALA A 173 -1.47 -5.76 1.51
C ALA A 173 -2.25 -4.59 0.88
N ALA A 174 -2.17 -4.44 -0.44
CA ALA A 174 -2.85 -3.35 -1.16
C ALA A 174 -4.38 -3.44 -1.06
N VAL A 175 -4.96 -4.63 -1.09
CA VAL A 175 -6.42 -4.83 -0.97
C VAL A 175 -6.91 -4.59 0.46
N LEU A 176 -6.15 -5.03 1.46
CA LEU A 176 -6.58 -4.99 2.86
C LEU A 176 -6.27 -3.68 3.57
N GLY A 177 -5.27 -2.92 3.10
CA GLY A 177 -4.93 -1.62 3.68
C GLY A 177 -3.71 -0.99 3.03
N ILE A 178 -3.91 -0.19 1.97
CA ILE A 178 -2.81 0.56 1.34
C ILE A 178 -2.02 1.38 2.36
N PHE A 179 -0.70 1.47 2.15
CA PHE A 179 0.22 2.22 2.99
C PHE A 179 0.33 1.74 4.45
N GLY A 180 0.18 0.43 4.67
CA GLY A 180 0.56 -0.20 5.93
C GLY A 180 2.04 0.00 6.28
N ASN A 181 2.35 -0.08 7.58
CA ASN A 181 3.70 0.06 8.11
C ASN A 181 4.42 -1.30 8.13
N SER A 182 5.76 -1.28 8.21
CA SER A 182 6.53 -2.48 8.51
C SER A 182 6.27 -2.98 9.94
N ALA A 183 6.65 -4.23 10.22
CA ALA A 183 6.43 -4.87 11.51
C ALA A 183 7.09 -4.12 12.68
N GLU A 184 8.25 -3.49 12.44
CA GLU A 184 9.00 -2.73 13.44
C GLU A 184 8.28 -1.45 13.86
N GLU A 185 7.45 -0.89 12.99
CA GLU A 185 6.75 0.37 13.20
C GLU A 185 5.32 0.16 13.71
N ALA A 186 4.55 -0.77 13.11
CA ALA A 186 3.23 -1.15 13.60
C ALA A 186 2.73 -2.47 12.99
N ILE A 187 2.11 -3.31 13.82
CA ILE A 187 1.39 -4.52 13.39
C ILE A 187 -0.10 -4.32 13.67
N TYR A 188 -0.96 -4.77 12.75
CA TYR A 188 -2.41 -4.67 12.82
C TYR A 188 -3.04 -6.07 12.76
N PRO A 189 -3.18 -6.78 13.90
CA PRO A 189 -3.89 -8.05 13.92
C PRO A 189 -5.38 -7.82 13.66
N GLY A 190 -5.90 -8.41 12.58
CA GLY A 190 -7.32 -8.40 12.27
C GLY A 190 -8.06 -9.52 13.01
N TYR A 191 -9.16 -9.17 13.68
CA TYR A 191 -10.08 -10.13 14.28
C TYR A 191 -11.37 -10.13 13.48
N PHE A 192 -11.50 -11.05 12.53
CA PHE A 192 -12.69 -11.15 11.65
C PHE A 192 -13.67 -12.23 12.11
N LEU A 193 -13.16 -13.26 12.78
CA LEU A 193 -13.89 -14.44 13.19
C LEU A 193 -13.82 -14.62 14.71
N ASP A 194 -14.88 -15.17 15.29
CA ASP A 194 -14.91 -15.64 16.68
C ASP A 194 -14.16 -16.97 16.85
N VAL A 195 -14.16 -17.49 18.08
CA VAL A 195 -13.48 -18.75 18.44
C VAL A 195 -14.09 -19.99 17.76
N ALA A 196 -15.33 -19.91 17.28
CA ALA A 196 -16.00 -20.96 16.53
C ALA A 196 -15.81 -20.80 15.00
N GLY A 197 -15.04 -19.80 14.56
CA GLY A 197 -14.80 -19.50 13.15
C GLY A 197 -15.94 -18.76 12.46
N LYS A 198 -16.91 -18.21 13.20
CA LYS A 198 -18.02 -17.43 12.63
C LYS A 198 -17.64 -15.95 12.51
N PRO A 199 -18.12 -15.22 11.48
CA PRO A 199 -17.94 -13.78 11.40
C PRO A 199 -18.42 -13.06 12.66
N LEU A 200 -17.66 -12.05 13.11
CA LEU A 200 -18.08 -11.21 14.23
C LEU A 200 -19.30 -10.36 13.85
N ASP A 201 -20.36 -10.42 14.67
CA ASP A 201 -21.58 -9.62 14.54
C ASP A 201 -22.02 -9.09 15.91
N ALA A 202 -21.65 -7.84 16.18
CA ALA A 202 -21.94 -7.17 17.45
C ALA A 202 -23.42 -6.76 17.62
N ALA A 203 -24.25 -6.85 16.56
CA ALA A 203 -25.69 -6.63 16.68
C ALA A 203 -26.39 -7.82 17.33
N ALA A 204 -25.92 -9.04 17.06
CA ALA A 204 -26.49 -10.27 17.58
C ALA A 204 -25.80 -10.78 18.85
N THR A 205 -24.49 -10.51 19.01
CA THR A 205 -23.66 -11.19 20.01
C THR A 205 -22.77 -10.21 20.78
N ARG A 206 -22.60 -10.47 22.08
CA ARG A 206 -21.60 -9.80 22.91
C ARG A 206 -20.30 -10.60 22.90
N TYR A 207 -19.19 -9.95 22.62
CA TYR A 207 -17.88 -10.57 22.58
C TYR A 207 -17.00 -10.11 23.74
N THR A 208 -16.10 -10.98 24.18
CA THR A 208 -15.06 -10.67 25.17
C THR A 208 -13.70 -10.98 24.55
N LEU A 209 -12.79 -10.00 24.61
CA LEU A 209 -11.37 -10.22 24.36
C LEU A 209 -10.65 -10.26 25.71
N HIS A 210 -10.03 -11.39 26.02
CA HIS A 210 -9.31 -11.60 27.27
C HIS A 210 -7.81 -11.65 27.00
N PHE A 211 -7.04 -10.98 27.86
CA PHE A 211 -5.60 -11.10 27.94
C PHE A 211 -5.27 -11.60 29.34
N ASP A 212 -4.48 -12.67 29.42
CA ASP A 212 -3.95 -13.10 30.70
C ASP A 212 -3.04 -12.02 31.30
N LYS A 213 -2.87 -12.11 32.63
CA LYS A 213 -1.93 -11.26 33.35
C LYS A 213 -0.55 -11.37 32.68
N ASP A 214 0.08 -10.21 32.44
CA ASP A 214 1.39 -10.09 31.80
C ASP A 214 1.45 -10.58 30.33
N LYS A 215 0.28 -10.76 29.67
CA LYS A 215 0.14 -11.13 28.25
C LYS A 215 -0.55 -10.05 27.40
N LEU A 216 -0.36 -8.79 27.77
CA LEU A 216 -0.78 -7.67 26.91
C LEU A 216 0.03 -7.67 25.59
N PRO A 217 -0.51 -7.11 24.50
CA PRO A 217 0.23 -7.00 23.25
C PRO A 217 1.59 -6.31 23.45
N PRO A 218 2.70 -6.92 22.99
CA PRO A 218 4.01 -6.32 23.14
C PRO A 218 4.13 -5.08 22.25
N ALA A 219 4.39 -3.92 22.86
CA ALA A 219 4.60 -2.68 22.14
C ALA A 219 5.53 -1.74 22.92
N ASN A 220 6.50 -1.13 22.23
CA ASN A 220 7.41 -0.16 22.84
C ASN A 220 6.76 1.22 23.03
N ALA A 221 5.81 1.58 22.15
CA ALA A 221 5.11 2.86 22.19
C ALA A 221 3.73 2.73 22.85
N PHE A 222 2.80 2.02 22.20
CA PHE A 222 1.47 1.74 22.72
C PHE A 222 0.81 0.59 21.94
N TRP A 223 -0.27 0.04 22.48
CA TRP A 223 -1.22 -0.81 21.76
C TRP A 223 -2.63 -0.23 21.90
N SER A 224 -3.51 -0.54 20.96
CA SER A 224 -4.92 -0.16 20.99
C SER A 224 -5.78 -1.23 20.34
N LEU A 225 -7.04 -1.31 20.76
CA LEU A 225 -8.08 -2.07 20.08
C LEU A 225 -9.10 -1.08 19.51
N THR A 226 -9.44 -1.23 18.24
CA THR A 226 -10.35 -0.33 17.54
C THR A 226 -11.34 -1.14 16.74
N MET A 227 -12.63 -0.81 16.89
CA MET A 227 -13.72 -1.49 16.18
C MET A 227 -14.09 -0.70 14.92
N TYR A 228 -14.33 -1.43 13.84
CA TYR A 228 -14.72 -0.88 12.55
C TYR A 228 -15.98 -1.57 12.06
N ASP A 229 -16.79 -0.83 11.32
CA ASP A 229 -17.94 -1.40 10.64
C ASP A 229 -17.49 -2.39 9.54
N GLY A 230 -18.14 -3.55 9.52
CA GLY A 230 -17.76 -4.66 8.66
C GLY A 230 -17.96 -4.41 7.17
N GLN A 231 -18.83 -3.47 6.79
CA GLN A 231 -19.15 -3.17 5.39
C GLN A 231 -18.34 -1.97 4.88
N SER A 232 -18.48 -0.83 5.55
CA SER A 232 -17.84 0.44 5.17
C SER A 232 -16.35 0.49 5.50
N LYS A 233 -15.89 -0.34 6.46
CA LYS A 233 -14.53 -0.31 7.00
C LYS A 233 -14.16 1.01 7.69
N LEU A 234 -15.15 1.77 8.14
CA LEU A 234 -14.99 3.00 8.92
C LEU A 234 -15.16 2.75 10.41
N LEU A 235 -14.74 3.72 11.24
CA LEU A 235 -14.98 3.67 12.69
C LEU A 235 -16.49 3.63 12.97
N VAL A 236 -16.88 2.76 13.90
CA VAL A 236 -18.23 2.72 14.50
C VAL A 236 -18.49 3.89 15.43
#